data_AF-A0A2H5DVE2-F1
#
_entry.id   AF-A0A2H5DVE2-F1
#
_cell.length_a   1.000
_cell.length_b   1.000
_cell.length_c   1.000
_cell.angle_alpha   90.00
_cell.angle_beta   90.00
_cell.angle_gamma   90.00
#
_symmetry.space_group_name_H-M   'P 1'
#
loop_
_entity.id
_entity.type
_entity.pdbx_description
1 polymer ?
#
loop_
_entity_poly.entity_id
_entity_poly.type
_entity_poly.pdbx_seq_one_letter_code
_entity_poly.pdbx_strand_id
1 'polypeptide(L)'
;MRDNNGRRIYIEQPGRPRLYQFDDMPGYEVVGVITLAGRSGALLRKYSNGVYSMVNSGILRPLDQRQVKMALGIASNAGAPPRMEGGARHNVYLDAESIDIAQALGDGNISRGIRLALRARADADRDEPPSQAVA
;
A
#
# COMPACT_ATOMS: atom_id res chain seq x y z
N MET A 1 -14.20 21.27 -6.94
CA MET A 1 -13.86 20.27 -7.98
C MET A 1 -12.53 20.71 -8.59
N ARG A 2 -11.39 20.09 -8.23
CA ARG A 2 -10.07 20.46 -8.77
C ARG A 2 -9.77 19.61 -10.00
N ASP A 3 -9.70 20.29 -11.12
CA ASP A 3 -9.27 19.91 -12.45
C ASP A 3 -7.79 19.46 -12.47
N ASN A 4 -7.53 18.22 -12.02
CA ASN A 4 -6.22 17.56 -12.11
C ASN A 4 -5.91 17.04 -13.53
N ASN A 5 -6.31 17.78 -14.57
CA ASN A 5 -6.06 17.40 -15.96
C ASN A 5 -4.54 17.51 -16.28
N GLY A 6 -3.85 16.36 -16.28
CA GLY A 6 -2.72 16.11 -17.17
C GLY A 6 -1.40 16.86 -16.92
N ARG A 7 -1.12 17.38 -15.71
CA ARG A 7 0.23 17.91 -15.43
C ARG A 7 1.24 16.76 -15.35
N ARG A 8 1.97 16.54 -16.45
CA ARG A 8 3.03 15.55 -16.56
C ARG A 8 4.07 15.80 -15.46
N ILE A 9 4.29 14.81 -14.61
CA ILE A 9 5.36 14.82 -13.62
C ILE A 9 6.57 14.06 -14.13
N TYR A 10 7.74 14.54 -13.76
CA TYR A 10 9.01 13.88 -14.03
C TYR A 10 9.77 13.74 -12.70
N ILE A 11 10.32 12.55 -12.44
CA ILE A 11 11.08 12.28 -11.22
C ILE A 11 12.45 11.75 -11.62
N GLU A 12 13.49 12.34 -11.03
CA GLU A 12 14.87 11.95 -11.20
C GLU A 12 15.41 11.37 -9.89
N GLN A 13 15.95 10.15 -9.94
CA GLN A 13 16.53 9.44 -8.79
C GLN A 13 18.02 9.14 -9.06
N PRO A 14 18.95 9.56 -8.18
CA PRO A 14 18.72 10.37 -6.97
C PRO A 14 18.54 11.87 -7.27
N GLY A 15 18.85 12.34 -8.50
CA GLY A 15 18.87 13.76 -8.85
C GLY A 15 19.82 14.59 -7.97
N ARG A 16 19.58 15.90 -7.90
CA ARG A 16 20.28 16.84 -6.98
C ARG A 16 19.29 17.56 -6.03
N PRO A 17 18.67 16.84 -5.09
CA PRO A 17 17.65 17.40 -4.19
C PRO A 17 18.18 18.54 -3.32
N ARG A 18 19.49 18.53 -3.01
CA ARG A 18 20.16 19.59 -2.23
C ARG A 18 20.13 20.98 -2.86
N LEU A 19 19.86 21.09 -4.17
CA LEU A 19 19.64 22.39 -4.83
C LEU A 19 18.33 23.06 -4.38
N TYR A 20 17.34 22.27 -3.97
CA TYR A 20 16.01 22.75 -3.61
C TYR A 20 15.74 22.66 -2.12
N GLN A 21 16.47 21.79 -1.42
CA GLN A 21 16.38 21.58 0.02
C GLN A 21 17.78 21.37 0.58
N PHE A 22 18.35 22.41 1.17
CA PHE A 22 19.73 22.40 1.65
C PHE A 22 19.92 21.45 2.84
N ASP A 23 19.00 21.52 3.81
CA ASP A 23 19.04 20.73 5.04
C ASP A 23 18.09 19.53 5.00
N ASP A 24 18.48 18.44 5.67
CA ASP A 24 17.57 17.32 5.89
C ASP A 24 16.37 17.76 6.73
N MET A 25 15.17 17.37 6.31
CA MET A 25 13.95 17.71 7.02
C MET A 25 13.57 16.59 7.99
N PRO A 26 13.47 16.86 9.31
CA PRO A 26 13.16 15.83 10.29
C PRO A 26 11.85 15.09 9.97
N GLY A 27 11.88 13.77 10.00
CA GLY A 27 10.71 12.94 9.71
C GLY A 27 10.46 12.64 8.22
N TYR A 28 11.38 13.05 7.34
CA TYR A 28 11.29 12.81 5.90
C TYR A 28 12.54 12.11 5.35
N GLU A 29 12.31 11.26 4.37
CA GLU A 29 13.29 10.62 3.50
C GLU A 29 13.41 11.44 2.22
N VAL A 30 14.64 11.76 1.80
CA VAL A 30 14.90 12.41 0.50
C VAL A 30 14.95 11.34 -0.58
N VAL A 31 14.00 11.38 -1.51
CA VAL A 31 13.83 10.35 -2.56
C VAL A 31 14.45 10.77 -3.89
N GLY A 32 14.41 12.06 -4.21
CA GLY A 32 15.05 12.58 -5.42
C GLY A 32 14.59 13.98 -5.79
N VAL A 33 14.53 14.28 -7.09
CA VAL A 33 14.01 15.55 -7.62
C VAL A 33 12.72 15.30 -8.38
N ILE A 34 11.70 16.12 -8.13
CA ILE A 34 10.44 16.12 -8.88
C ILE A 34 10.29 17.43 -9.65
N THR A 35 9.84 17.32 -10.91
CA THR A 35 9.40 18.44 -11.72
C THR A 35 7.91 18.31 -12.02
N LEU A 36 7.12 19.31 -11.61
CA LEU A 36 5.67 19.39 -11.81
C LEU A 36 5.35 20.72 -12.49
N ALA A 37 4.78 20.65 -13.70
CA ALA A 37 4.36 21.83 -14.48
C ALA A 37 5.43 22.94 -14.56
N GLY A 38 6.67 22.55 -14.87
CA GLY A 38 7.81 23.46 -15.00
C GLY A 38 8.44 23.93 -13.69
N ARG A 39 8.00 23.41 -12.54
CA ARG A 39 8.62 23.70 -11.24
C ARG A 39 9.34 22.47 -10.70
N SER A 40 10.61 22.65 -10.35
CA SER A 40 11.45 21.58 -9.78
C SER A 40 11.66 21.78 -8.28
N GLY A 41 11.81 20.68 -7.57
CA GLY A 41 11.94 20.64 -6.11
C GLY A 41 12.42 19.28 -5.64
N ALA A 42 12.85 19.19 -4.39
CA ALA A 42 13.20 17.90 -3.80
C ALA A 42 11.92 17.11 -3.52
N LEU A 43 11.93 15.83 -3.89
CA LEU A 43 10.88 14.86 -3.59
C LEU A 43 11.20 14.23 -2.24
N LEU A 44 10.31 14.43 -1.28
CA LEU A 44 10.41 13.89 0.05
C LEU A 44 9.30 12.88 0.33
N ARG A 45 9.61 11.83 1.07
CA ARG A 45 8.66 10.85 1.57
C ARG A 45 8.63 10.91 3.09
N LYS A 46 7.46 11.13 3.69
CA LYS A 46 7.33 11.18 5.15
C LYS A 46 7.44 9.78 5.74
N TYR A 47 8.28 9.58 6.76
CA TYR A 47 8.46 8.25 7.38
C TYR A 47 7.16 7.69 7.99
N SER A 48 6.36 8.55 8.63
CA SER A 48 5.19 8.12 9.41
C SER A 48 4.06 7.50 8.58
N ASN A 49 3.90 7.91 7.32
CA ASN A 49 2.76 7.48 6.48
C ASN A 49 3.11 7.27 5.01
N GLY A 50 4.37 7.45 4.62
CA GLY A 50 4.84 7.26 3.25
C GLY A 50 4.29 8.27 2.23
N VAL A 51 3.70 9.39 2.68
CA VAL A 51 3.17 10.44 1.79
C VAL A 51 4.32 11.19 1.14
N TYR A 52 4.22 11.38 -0.17
CA TYR A 52 5.17 12.13 -0.97
C TYR A 52 4.80 13.61 -1.05
N SER A 53 5.78 14.47 -0.85
CA SER A 53 5.65 15.92 -0.96
C SER A 53 6.82 16.49 -1.74
N MET A 54 6.57 17.59 -2.45
CA MET A 54 7.63 18.41 -3.04
C MET A 54 8.05 19.46 -2.02
N VAL A 55 9.35 19.68 -1.86
CA VAL A 55 9.87 20.82 -1.11
C VAL A 55 10.72 21.70 -2.02
N ASN A 56 10.61 23.01 -1.81
CA ASN A 56 11.49 24.00 -2.43
C ASN A 56 11.68 25.14 -1.43
N SER A 57 12.92 25.41 -1.04
CA SER A 57 13.29 26.43 -0.04
C SER A 57 12.49 26.30 1.27
N GLY A 58 12.35 25.07 1.79
CA GLY A 58 11.62 24.79 3.04
C GLY A 58 10.10 24.78 2.94
N ILE A 59 9.51 25.12 1.77
CA ILE A 59 8.05 25.09 1.59
C ILE A 59 7.62 23.71 1.08
N LEU A 60 6.93 22.96 1.95
CA LEU A 60 6.26 21.70 1.62
C LEU A 60 5.00 21.93 0.78
N ARG A 61 4.91 21.22 -0.34
CA ARG A 61 3.73 21.19 -1.22
C ARG A 61 3.23 19.76 -1.37
N PRO A 62 1.92 19.53 -1.13
CA PRO A 62 1.32 18.21 -1.34
C PRO A 62 1.30 17.87 -2.83
N LEU A 63 1.49 16.59 -3.14
CA LEU A 63 1.46 16.05 -4.50
C LEU A 63 0.29 15.07 -4.67
N ASP A 64 -0.11 14.86 -5.92
CA ASP A 64 -0.99 13.74 -6.24
C ASP A 64 -0.21 12.42 -6.08
N GLN A 65 -0.54 11.68 -5.03
CA GLN A 65 0.14 10.44 -4.66
C GLN A 65 0.05 9.37 -5.74
N ARG A 66 -1.03 9.37 -6.53
CA ARG A 66 -1.22 8.38 -7.60
C ARG A 66 -0.23 8.64 -8.72
N GLN A 67 -0.10 9.90 -9.13
CA GLN A 67 0.85 10.29 -10.17
C GLN A 67 2.28 10.01 -9.72
N VAL A 68 2.66 10.43 -8.50
CA VAL A 68 4.01 10.21 -7.96
C VAL A 68 4.34 8.72 -7.92
N LYS A 69 3.44 7.88 -7.40
CA LYS A 69 3.67 6.43 -7.37
C LYS A 69 3.84 5.84 -8.77
N MET A 70 3.01 6.24 -9.74
CA MET A 70 3.17 5.81 -11.15
C MET A 70 4.53 6.23 -11.73
N ALA A 71 4.96 7.47 -11.49
CA ALA A 71 6.24 7.98 -11.99
C ALA A 71 7.46 7.33 -11.30
N LEU A 72 7.30 6.90 -10.04
CA LEU A 72 8.31 6.11 -9.33
C LEU A 72 8.29 4.62 -9.72
N GLY A 73 7.35 4.18 -10.59
CA GLY A 73 7.15 2.76 -10.90
C GLY A 73 6.60 1.95 -9.72
N ILE A 74 6.10 2.61 -8.68
CA ILE A 74 5.48 1.97 -7.52
C ILE A 74 4.05 1.63 -7.93
N ALA A 75 3.75 0.33 -8.05
CA ALA A 75 2.40 -0.14 -8.32
C ALA A 75 1.42 0.53 -7.33
N SER A 76 0.28 1.01 -7.84
CA SER A 76 -0.76 1.71 -7.05
C SER A 76 -1.32 0.88 -5.89
N ASN A 77 -0.92 -0.40 -5.82
CA ASN A 77 -1.26 -1.43 -4.85
C ASN A 77 -0.14 -1.72 -3.84
N ALA A 78 0.89 -0.88 -3.69
CA ALA A 78 1.86 -1.04 -2.60
C ALA A 78 1.12 -1.00 -1.24
N GLY A 79 0.91 -2.19 -0.65
CA GLY A 79 0.13 -2.43 0.57
C GLY A 79 -1.22 -3.14 0.37
N ALA A 80 -1.72 -3.26 -0.86
CA ALA A 80 -2.90 -4.07 -1.16
C ALA A 80 -2.46 -5.52 -1.43
N PRO A 81 -3.13 -6.53 -0.81
CA PRO A 81 -2.84 -7.92 -1.09
C PRO A 81 -2.92 -8.20 -2.61
N PRO A 82 -2.02 -9.02 -3.17
CA PRO A 82 -2.07 -9.40 -4.57
C PRO A 82 -3.46 -9.94 -4.91
N ARG A 83 -4.05 -9.40 -5.99
CA ARG A 83 -5.36 -9.87 -6.47
C ARG A 83 -5.19 -11.28 -7.02
N MET A 84 -6.07 -12.18 -6.60
CA MET A 84 -6.13 -13.54 -7.09
C MET A 84 -7.06 -13.61 -8.29
N GLU A 85 -6.79 -14.52 -9.22
CA GLU A 85 -7.72 -14.85 -10.30
C GLU A 85 -9.04 -15.36 -9.70
N GLY A 86 -10.16 -14.76 -10.10
CA GLY A 86 -11.48 -15.06 -9.53
C GLY A 86 -11.75 -14.51 -8.11
N GLY A 87 -10.82 -13.76 -7.51
CA GLY A 87 -11.00 -13.20 -6.16
C GLY A 87 -11.91 -11.97 -6.15
N ALA A 88 -13.03 -12.03 -5.41
CA ALA A 88 -13.91 -10.90 -5.14
C ALA A 88 -13.82 -10.45 -3.67
N ARG A 89 -14.08 -9.15 -3.41
CA ARG A 89 -14.19 -8.62 -2.05
C ARG A 89 -15.58 -8.91 -1.49
N HIS A 90 -15.63 -9.56 -0.33
CA HIS A 90 -16.85 -9.79 0.43
C HIS A 90 -16.73 -9.14 1.82
N ASN A 91 -17.80 -8.51 2.27
CA ASN A 91 -17.89 -8.00 3.63
C ASN A 91 -18.29 -9.16 4.54
N VAL A 92 -17.50 -9.40 5.60
CA VAL A 92 -17.73 -10.47 6.57
C VAL A 92 -17.78 -9.85 7.95
N TYR A 93 -18.73 -10.29 8.77
CA TYR A 93 -18.85 -9.86 10.16
C TYR A 93 -18.08 -10.85 11.05
N LEU A 94 -17.11 -10.34 11.80
CA LEU A 94 -16.25 -11.13 12.69
C LEU A 94 -16.09 -10.39 14.02
N ASP A 95 -16.07 -11.13 15.10
CA ASP A 95 -15.71 -10.62 16.43
C ASP A 95 -14.18 -10.45 16.55
N ALA A 96 -13.74 -9.82 17.64
CA ALA A 96 -12.32 -9.52 17.85
C ALA A 96 -11.44 -10.77 17.92
N GLU A 97 -11.91 -11.83 18.57
CA GLU A 97 -11.15 -13.08 18.70
C GLU A 97 -10.98 -13.75 17.34
N SER A 98 -12.06 -13.81 16.54
CA SER A 98 -12.00 -14.31 15.17
C SER A 98 -11.04 -13.51 14.28
N ILE A 99 -10.97 -12.19 14.46
CA ILE A 99 -10.03 -11.32 13.72
C ILE A 99 -8.58 -11.67 14.10
N ASP A 100 -8.28 -11.85 15.38
CA ASP A 100 -6.94 -12.16 15.86
C ASP A 100 -6.47 -13.53 15.37
N ILE A 101 -7.35 -14.55 15.41
CA ILE A 101 -7.08 -15.88 14.86
C ILE A 101 -6.79 -15.79 13.36
N ALA A 102 -7.62 -15.06 12.59
CA ALA A 102 -7.43 -14.90 11.16
C ALA A 102 -6.13 -14.13 10.83
N GLN A 103 -5.73 -13.16 11.65
CA GLN A 103 -4.44 -12.48 11.50
C GLN A 103 -3.27 -13.43 11.78
N ALA A 104 -3.33 -14.21 12.86
CA ALA A 104 -2.27 -15.14 13.23
C ALA A 104 -2.07 -16.23 12.17
N LEU A 105 -3.15 -16.84 11.67
CA LEU A 105 -3.09 -17.83 10.57
C LEU A 105 -2.61 -17.20 9.25
N GLY A 106 -2.88 -15.92 9.07
CA GLY A 106 -2.67 -15.19 7.84
C GLY A 106 -1.35 -14.42 7.73
N ASP A 107 -0.42 -14.58 8.68
CA ASP A 107 0.80 -13.77 8.79
C ASP A 107 0.50 -12.25 8.75
N GLY A 108 -0.52 -11.83 9.52
CA GLY A 108 -1.02 -10.46 9.56
C GLY A 108 -2.07 -10.12 8.48
N ASN A 109 -2.49 -11.09 7.66
CA ASN A 109 -3.53 -10.91 6.63
C ASN A 109 -4.79 -11.74 6.92
N ILE A 110 -5.85 -11.07 7.37
CA ILE A 110 -7.16 -11.67 7.69
C ILE A 110 -7.70 -12.52 6.53
N SER A 111 -7.69 -12.02 5.29
CA SER A 111 -8.20 -12.76 4.13
C SER A 111 -7.39 -14.01 3.78
N ARG A 112 -6.10 -14.05 4.15
CA ARG A 112 -5.29 -15.28 4.03
C ARG A 112 -5.67 -16.27 5.12
N GLY A 113 -5.77 -15.82 6.38
CA GLY A 113 -6.14 -16.69 7.50
C GLY A 113 -7.50 -17.36 7.29
N ILE A 114 -8.51 -16.60 6.85
CA ILE A 114 -9.85 -17.14 6.54
C ILE A 114 -9.77 -18.27 5.50
N ARG A 115 -8.99 -18.09 4.43
CA ARG A 115 -8.84 -19.12 3.39
C ARG A 115 -8.14 -20.38 3.90
N LEU A 116 -7.11 -20.21 4.72
CA LEU A 116 -6.40 -21.34 5.33
C LEU A 116 -7.32 -22.12 6.27
N ALA A 117 -8.11 -21.43 7.09
CA ALA A 117 -9.09 -22.06 7.97
C ALA A 117 -10.15 -22.86 7.18
N LEU A 118 -10.72 -22.26 6.11
CA LEU A 118 -11.70 -22.94 5.26
C LEU A 118 -11.11 -24.17 4.55
N ARG A 119 -9.87 -24.07 4.07
CA ARG A 119 -9.18 -25.19 3.43
C ARG A 119 -8.87 -26.31 4.42
N ALA A 120 -8.34 -25.97 5.60
CA ALA A 120 -8.06 -26.94 6.65
C ALA A 120 -9.32 -27.71 7.06
N ARG A 121 -10.47 -27.02 7.14
CA ARG A 121 -11.75 -27.69 7.40
C ARG A 121 -12.16 -28.64 6.27
N ALA A 122 -12.06 -28.18 5.03
CA ALA A 122 -12.41 -29.01 3.86
C ALA A 122 -11.50 -30.24 3.71
N ASP A 123 -10.24 -30.14 4.11
CA ASP A 123 -9.30 -31.26 4.11
C ASP A 123 -9.59 -32.22 5.27
N ALA A 124 -9.93 -31.71 6.46
CA ALA A 124 -10.34 -32.56 7.60
C ALA A 124 -11.62 -33.36 7.32
N ASP A 125 -12.63 -32.75 6.69
CA ASP A 125 -13.88 -33.43 6.34
C ASP A 125 -13.68 -34.51 5.23
N ARG A 126 -12.54 -34.50 4.51
CA ARG A 126 -12.20 -35.55 3.53
C ARG A 126 -11.55 -36.78 4.17
N ASP A 127 -10.88 -36.60 5.30
CA ASP A 127 -10.15 -37.66 6.01
C ASP A 127 -11.00 -38.31 7.13
N GLU A 128 -12.17 -37.76 7.46
CA GLU A 128 -13.13 -38.36 8.38
C GLU A 128 -13.96 -39.46 7.65
N PRO A 129 -13.87 -40.75 8.05
CA PRO A 129 -14.76 -41.76 7.49
C PRO A 129 -16.21 -41.40 7.82
N PRO A 130 -17.19 -41.73 6.96
CA PRO A 130 -18.58 -41.40 7.21
C PRO A 130 -19.01 -41.97 8.57
N SER A 131 -19.28 -41.05 9.51
CA SER A 131 -19.85 -41.36 10.81
C SER A 131 -21.06 -42.25 10.61
N GLN A 132 -20.99 -43.47 11.15
CA GLN A 132 -22.07 -44.43 11.06
C GLN A 132 -23.35 -43.82 11.62
N ALA A 133 -24.35 -43.70 10.76
CA ALA A 133 -25.71 -43.40 11.14
C ALA A 133 -26.17 -44.44 12.17
N VAL A 134 -26.35 -44.00 13.41
CA VAL A 134 -26.97 -44.82 14.45
C VAL A 134 -28.46 -44.80 14.20
N ALA A 135 -29.00 -46.00 13.95
CA ALA A 135 -30.41 -46.31 13.72
C ALA A 135 -31.26 -46.11 14.98
#